data_AF-A0A455U5M4-F1
#
_entry.id   AF-A0A455U5M4-F1
#
_cell.length_a   1.000
_cell.length_b   1.000
_cell.length_c   1.000
_cell.angle_alpha   90.00
_cell.angle_beta   90.00
_cell.angle_gamma   90.00
#
_symmetry.space_group_name_H-M   'P 1'
#
loop_
_entity.id
_entity.type
_entity.pdbx_description
1 polymer ?
#
loop_
_entity_poly.entity_id
_entity_poly.type
_entity_poly.pdbx_seq_one_letter_code
_entity_poly.pdbx_strand_id
1 'polypeptide(L)'
;MISAQWIAALMAGGLYGMVALGAGIGWQRLRLRREREAFADRERNTLARVRDELEVSVERRTRDLVASNQRLSDEIEERRRAEANLRQTQDELIQAAKLAVLGQLAAGINHELNQPLAAIRAYAENARRFMALARHEKADANLEQIVELTERMADISAQLRQFSRKSSERQETISVQACIDYALRLFQSRIREGNITIIQNWPDETLWVKATWSAWNRSWLI
;
A
#
# COMPACT_ATOMS: atom_id res chain seq x y z
N MET A 1 57.40 -102.57 20.67
CA MET A 1 57.91 -101.35 20.00
C MET A 1 56.94 -100.75 18.99
N ILE A 2 56.03 -101.53 18.37
CA ILE A 2 55.05 -101.01 17.39
C ILE A 2 54.02 -100.03 18.02
N SER A 3 53.63 -100.20 19.28
CA SER A 3 52.62 -99.36 19.96
C SER A 3 53.05 -97.89 20.19
N ALA A 4 54.34 -97.61 20.39
CA ALA A 4 54.83 -96.25 20.63
C ALA A 4 54.86 -95.38 19.35
N GLN A 5 55.08 -96.00 18.18
CA GLN A 5 55.09 -95.31 16.90
C GLN A 5 53.70 -94.81 16.49
N TRP A 6 52.65 -95.59 16.77
CA TRP A 6 51.26 -95.18 16.52
C TRP A 6 50.81 -94.02 17.42
N ILE A 7 51.22 -94.00 18.70
CA ILE A 7 50.91 -92.90 19.63
C ILE A 7 51.64 -91.61 19.21
N ALA A 8 52.92 -91.70 18.82
CA ALA A 8 53.68 -90.56 18.32
C ALA A 8 53.08 -89.99 17.02
N ALA A 9 52.62 -90.84 16.10
CA ALA A 9 51.96 -90.42 14.87
C ALA A 9 50.62 -89.71 15.12
N LEU A 10 49.82 -90.19 16.08
CA LEU A 10 48.56 -89.55 16.48
C LEU A 10 48.79 -88.17 17.13
N MET A 11 49.80 -88.05 17.99
CA MET A 11 50.18 -86.78 18.62
C MET A 11 50.71 -85.76 17.59
N ALA A 12 51.51 -86.22 16.63
CA ALA A 12 52.00 -85.39 15.53
C ALA A 12 50.87 -84.90 14.62
N GLY A 13 49.91 -85.78 14.29
CA GLY A 13 48.71 -85.43 13.52
C GLY A 13 47.80 -84.43 14.25
N GLY A 14 47.63 -84.58 15.56
CA GLY A 14 46.86 -83.65 16.41
C GLY A 14 47.50 -82.26 16.50
N LEU A 15 48.83 -82.19 16.64
CA LEU A 15 49.57 -80.93 16.65
C LEU A 15 49.50 -80.23 15.29
N TYR A 16 49.66 -80.98 14.19
CA TYR A 16 49.50 -80.44 12.84
C TYR A 16 48.08 -79.90 12.61
N GLY A 17 47.06 -80.64 13.05
CA GLY A 17 45.66 -80.21 12.99
C GLY A 17 45.40 -78.93 13.76
N MET A 18 45.94 -78.79 14.98
CA MET A 18 45.81 -77.55 15.77
C MET A 18 46.51 -76.35 15.14
N VAL A 19 47.72 -76.53 14.59
CA VAL A 19 48.45 -75.46 13.90
C VAL A 19 47.71 -75.04 12.62
N ALA A 20 47.22 -76.02 11.84
CA ALA A 20 46.43 -75.76 10.65
C ALA A 20 45.12 -75.03 10.96
N LEU A 21 44.42 -75.41 12.03
CA LEU A 21 43.21 -74.73 12.51
C LEU A 21 43.51 -73.31 13.01
N GLY A 22 44.58 -73.11 13.77
CA GLY A 22 45.01 -71.80 14.25
C GLY A 22 45.38 -70.86 13.10
N ALA A 23 46.12 -71.37 12.11
CA ALA A 23 46.46 -70.65 10.89
C ALA A 23 45.19 -70.33 10.07
N GLY A 24 44.25 -71.27 9.95
CA GLY A 24 42.97 -71.06 9.27
C GLY A 24 42.10 -70.00 9.94
N ILE A 25 41.95 -70.04 11.27
CA ILE A 25 41.23 -69.04 12.06
C ILE A 25 41.92 -67.68 11.98
N GLY A 26 43.25 -67.65 12.06
CA GLY A 26 44.06 -66.44 11.91
C GLY A 26 43.87 -65.80 10.53
N TRP A 27 43.96 -66.61 9.47
CA TRP A 27 43.72 -66.19 8.09
C TRP A 27 42.27 -65.69 7.88
N GLN A 28 41.28 -66.41 8.42
CA GLN A 28 39.88 -66.00 8.35
C GLN A 28 39.60 -64.69 9.09
N ARG A 29 40.20 -64.48 10.27
CA ARG A 29 40.11 -63.21 11.01
C ARG A 29 40.80 -62.06 10.29
N LEU A 30 41.99 -62.29 9.71
CA LEU A 30 42.70 -61.27 8.95
C LEU A 30 41.91 -60.86 7.71
N ARG A 31 41.32 -61.85 7.02
CA ARG A 31 40.45 -61.62 5.86
C ARG A 31 39.21 -60.81 6.24
N LEU A 32 38.52 -61.17 7.32
CA LEU A 32 37.35 -60.43 7.80
C LEU A 32 37.70 -59.00 8.23
N ARG A 33 38.88 -58.77 8.82
CA ARG A 33 39.34 -57.40 9.15
C ARG A 33 39.55 -56.57 7.89
N ARG A 34 40.25 -57.12 6.89
CA ARG A 34 40.46 -56.44 5.60
C ARG A 34 39.15 -56.14 4.88
N GLU A 35 38.19 -57.07 4.90
CA GLU A 35 36.87 -56.87 4.30
C GLU A 35 36.07 -55.77 5.03
N ARG A 36 36.14 -55.72 6.37
CA ARG A 36 35.47 -54.67 7.17
C ARG A 36 36.10 -53.29 6.98
N GLU A 37 37.43 -53.20 6.95
CA GLU A 37 38.15 -51.96 6.69
C GLU A 37 37.82 -51.43 5.29
N ALA A 38 37.89 -52.31 4.27
CA ALA A 38 37.53 -51.93 2.91
C ALA A 38 36.04 -51.52 2.77
N PHE A 39 35.15 -52.16 3.53
CA PHE A 39 33.73 -51.77 3.56
C PHE A 39 33.53 -50.41 4.22
N ALA A 40 34.14 -50.18 5.38
CA ALA A 40 34.06 -48.92 6.11
C ALA A 40 34.66 -47.75 5.30
N ASP A 41 35.77 -47.98 4.60
CA ASP A 41 36.38 -46.96 3.73
C ASP A 41 35.51 -46.64 2.52
N ARG A 42 34.85 -47.64 1.92
CA ARG A 42 33.87 -47.40 0.85
C ARG A 42 32.70 -46.57 1.35
N GLU A 43 32.13 -46.91 2.50
CA GLU A 43 31.03 -46.17 3.10
C GLU A 43 31.42 -44.71 3.39
N ARG A 44 32.58 -44.50 4.04
CA ARG A 44 33.14 -43.16 4.30
C ARG A 44 33.34 -42.36 3.01
N ASN A 45 33.92 -42.97 1.98
CA ASN A 45 34.14 -42.32 0.70
C ASN A 45 32.82 -41.97 0.00
N THR A 46 31.80 -42.84 0.07
CA THR A 46 30.47 -42.52 -0.47
C THR A 46 29.80 -41.36 0.26
N LEU A 47 29.85 -41.37 1.60
CA LEU A 47 29.29 -40.28 2.41
C LEU A 47 30.02 -38.96 2.17
N ALA A 48 31.34 -38.98 2.05
CA ALA A 48 32.13 -37.79 1.71
C ALA A 48 31.71 -37.21 0.36
N ARG A 49 31.54 -38.04 -0.68
CA ARG A 49 31.09 -37.58 -2.00
C ARG A 49 29.68 -36.98 -1.96
N VAL A 50 28.74 -37.64 -1.30
CA VAL A 50 27.37 -37.12 -1.15
C VAL A 50 27.36 -35.80 -0.38
N ARG A 51 28.18 -35.69 0.67
CA ARG A 51 28.34 -34.44 1.44
C ARG A 51 28.89 -33.32 0.56
N ASP A 52 29.96 -33.58 -0.19
CA ASP A 52 30.58 -32.61 -1.09
C ASP A 52 29.59 -32.15 -2.16
N GLU A 53 28.83 -33.08 -2.76
CA GLU A 53 27.79 -32.75 -3.74
C GLU A 53 26.66 -31.91 -3.14
N LEU A 54 26.24 -32.21 -1.90
CA LEU A 54 25.23 -31.44 -1.20
C LEU A 54 25.74 -30.04 -0.86
N GLU A 55 26.97 -29.92 -0.37
CA GLU A 55 27.61 -28.65 -0.02
C GLU A 55 27.69 -27.72 -1.24
N VAL A 56 28.16 -28.24 -2.37
CA VAL A 56 28.18 -27.51 -3.65
C VAL A 56 26.77 -27.12 -4.09
N SER A 57 25.78 -28.01 -3.95
CA SER A 57 24.41 -27.69 -4.33
C SER A 57 23.77 -26.65 -3.41
N VAL A 58 24.06 -26.69 -2.10
CA VAL A 58 23.57 -25.71 -1.12
C VAL A 58 24.20 -24.34 -1.40
N GLU A 59 25.50 -24.27 -1.61
CA GLU A 59 26.19 -23.03 -1.96
C GLU A 59 25.62 -22.40 -3.24
N ARG A 60 25.45 -23.21 -4.30
CA ARG A 60 24.85 -22.76 -5.55
C ARG A 60 23.43 -22.21 -5.33
N ARG A 61 22.56 -22.97 -4.67
CA ARG A 61 21.17 -22.54 -4.38
C ARG A 61 21.13 -21.29 -3.50
N THR A 62 22.04 -21.18 -2.53
CA THR A 62 22.13 -20.00 -1.65
C THR A 62 22.54 -18.77 -2.46
N ARG A 63 23.53 -18.91 -3.35
CA ARG A 63 23.95 -17.83 -4.25
C ARG A 63 22.80 -17.40 -5.17
N ASP A 64 22.08 -18.35 -5.77
CA ASP A 64 20.95 -18.07 -6.64
C ASP A 64 19.81 -17.37 -5.88
N LEU A 65 19.51 -17.83 -4.65
CA LEU A 65 18.49 -17.21 -3.79
C LEU A 65 18.87 -15.78 -3.38
N VAL A 66 20.11 -15.54 -2.97
CA VAL A 66 20.59 -14.19 -2.62
C VAL A 66 20.52 -13.28 -3.84
N ALA A 67 20.97 -13.74 -5.00
CA ALA A 67 20.89 -12.96 -6.25
C ALA A 67 19.43 -12.67 -6.66
N SER A 68 18.52 -13.62 -6.47
CA SER A 68 17.09 -13.42 -6.74
C SER A 68 16.45 -12.47 -5.73
N ASN A 69 16.79 -12.59 -4.45
CA ASN A 69 16.26 -11.75 -3.39
C ASN A 69 16.71 -10.29 -3.55
N GLN A 70 17.98 -10.08 -3.93
CA GLN A 70 18.49 -8.73 -4.24
C GLN A 70 17.72 -8.11 -5.41
N ARG A 71 17.58 -8.85 -6.52
CA ARG A 71 16.81 -8.37 -7.68
C ARG A 71 15.36 -8.02 -7.33
N LEU A 72 14.69 -8.86 -6.55
CA LEU A 72 13.32 -8.59 -6.09
C LEU A 72 13.26 -7.36 -5.17
N SER A 73 14.25 -7.18 -4.30
CA SER A 73 14.31 -6.01 -3.42
C SER A 73 14.49 -4.71 -4.21
N ASP A 74 15.35 -4.74 -5.23
CA ASP A 74 15.58 -3.60 -6.11
C ASP A 74 14.30 -3.27 -6.92
N GLU A 75 13.63 -4.28 -7.48
CA GLU A 75 12.36 -4.13 -8.20
C GLU A 75 11.24 -3.56 -7.30
N ILE A 76 11.16 -4.03 -6.05
CA ILE A 76 10.20 -3.49 -5.07
C ILE A 76 10.46 -2.02 -4.80
N GLU A 77 11.73 -1.63 -4.66
CA GLU A 77 12.11 -0.24 -4.41
C GLU A 77 11.81 0.66 -5.61
N GLU A 78 12.13 0.21 -6.83
CA GLU A 78 11.74 0.91 -8.07
C GLU A 78 10.23 1.07 -8.18
N ARG A 79 9.48 -0.01 -7.92
CA ARG A 79 8.02 0.03 -7.95
C ARG A 79 7.46 1.01 -6.91
N ARG A 80 7.99 1.01 -5.68
CA ARG A 80 7.58 1.96 -4.63
C ARG A 80 7.81 3.41 -5.05
N ARG A 81 8.95 3.71 -5.68
CA ARG A 81 9.24 5.06 -6.21
C ARG A 81 8.28 5.44 -7.34
N ALA A 82 8.01 4.52 -8.26
CA ALA A 82 7.04 4.74 -9.33
C ALA A 82 5.63 4.98 -8.79
N GLU A 83 5.19 4.20 -7.80
CA GLU A 83 3.89 4.37 -7.13
C GLU A 83 3.80 5.72 -6.39
N ALA A 84 4.87 6.14 -5.72
CA ALA A 84 4.92 7.44 -5.04
C ALA A 84 4.83 8.61 -6.05
N ASN A 85 5.61 8.55 -7.14
CA ASN A 85 5.57 9.55 -8.20
C ASN A 85 4.19 9.61 -8.86
N LEU A 86 3.60 8.46 -9.17
CA LEU A 86 2.25 8.40 -9.75
C LEU A 86 1.21 9.05 -8.85
N ARG A 87 1.25 8.79 -7.53
CA ARG A 87 0.35 9.43 -6.56
C ARG A 87 0.54 10.94 -6.54
N GLN A 88 1.79 11.41 -6.50
CA GLN A 88 2.08 12.85 -6.53
C GLN A 88 1.53 13.51 -7.79
N THR A 89 1.77 12.93 -8.98
CA THR A 89 1.27 13.47 -10.24
C THR A 89 -0.26 13.46 -10.31
N GLN A 90 -0.92 12.43 -9.78
CA GLN A 90 -2.38 12.40 -9.68
C GLN A 90 -2.93 13.54 -8.81
N ASP A 91 -2.31 13.81 -7.67
CA ASP A 91 -2.72 14.90 -6.78
C ASP A 91 -2.52 16.27 -7.43
N GLU A 92 -1.44 16.44 -8.21
CA GLU A 92 -1.18 17.65 -9.01
C GLU A 92 -2.23 17.83 -10.12
N LEU A 93 -2.58 16.75 -10.85
CA LEU A 93 -3.61 16.78 -11.89
C LEU A 93 -4.98 17.14 -11.31
N ILE A 94 -5.33 16.57 -10.16
CA ILE A 94 -6.56 16.92 -9.44
C ILE A 94 -6.59 18.41 -9.09
N GLN A 95 -5.48 18.94 -8.58
CA GLN A 95 -5.39 20.36 -8.23
C GLN A 95 -5.52 21.25 -9.47
N ALA A 96 -4.89 20.89 -10.58
CA ALA A 96 -5.01 21.60 -11.84
C ALA A 96 -6.45 21.58 -12.36
N ALA A 97 -7.14 20.44 -12.27
CA ALA A 97 -8.54 20.31 -12.66
C ALA A 97 -9.47 21.20 -11.81
N LYS A 98 -9.26 21.24 -10.47
CA LYS A 98 -10.01 22.14 -9.57
C LYS A 98 -9.84 23.61 -9.97
N LEU A 99 -8.60 24.02 -10.25
CA LEU A 99 -8.30 25.39 -10.68
C LEU A 99 -8.89 25.71 -12.06
N ALA A 100 -8.87 24.74 -12.99
CA ALA A 100 -9.47 24.90 -14.32
C ALA A 100 -10.99 25.09 -14.23
N VAL A 101 -11.68 24.31 -13.39
CA VAL A 101 -13.12 24.48 -13.13
C VAL A 101 -13.41 25.86 -12.54
N LEU A 102 -12.62 26.31 -11.55
CA LEU A 102 -12.76 27.67 -11.01
C LEU A 102 -12.56 28.75 -12.09
N GLY A 103 -11.58 28.57 -12.97
CA GLY A 103 -11.34 29.46 -14.11
C GLY A 103 -12.52 29.49 -15.10
N GLN A 104 -13.06 28.32 -15.43
CA GLN A 104 -14.23 28.21 -16.33
C GLN A 104 -15.50 28.81 -15.70
N LEU A 105 -15.62 28.73 -14.37
CA LEU A 105 -16.72 29.33 -13.61
C LEU A 105 -16.46 30.80 -13.23
N ALA A 106 -15.28 31.35 -13.52
CA ALA A 106 -14.87 32.68 -13.06
C ALA A 106 -15.84 33.78 -13.49
N ALA A 107 -16.41 33.68 -14.70
CA ALA A 107 -17.41 34.63 -15.18
C ALA A 107 -18.70 34.60 -14.34
N GLY A 108 -19.19 33.41 -13.98
CA GLY A 108 -20.37 33.23 -13.12
C GLY A 108 -20.09 33.67 -11.68
N ILE A 109 -18.94 33.31 -11.14
CA ILE A 109 -18.49 33.73 -9.79
C ILE A 109 -18.38 35.26 -9.71
N ASN A 110 -17.75 35.89 -10.71
CA ASN A 110 -17.66 37.35 -10.75
C ASN A 110 -19.04 38.00 -10.82
N HIS A 111 -19.98 37.40 -11.55
CA HIS A 111 -21.34 37.90 -11.61
C HIS A 111 -22.05 37.77 -10.25
N GLU A 112 -21.94 36.61 -9.60
CA GLU A 112 -22.50 36.35 -8.28
C GLU A 112 -21.87 37.20 -7.16
N LEU A 113 -20.61 37.60 -7.28
CA LEU A 113 -19.95 38.53 -6.35
C LEU A 113 -20.31 40.00 -6.65
N ASN A 114 -20.47 40.36 -7.92
CA ASN A 114 -20.83 41.73 -8.30
C ASN A 114 -22.29 42.08 -7.94
N GLN A 115 -23.19 41.10 -7.92
CA GLN A 115 -24.60 41.30 -7.52
C GLN A 115 -24.77 41.86 -6.10
N PRO A 116 -24.27 41.20 -5.02
CA PRO A 116 -24.37 41.73 -3.66
C PRO A 116 -23.59 43.04 -3.53
N LEU A 117 -22.47 43.21 -4.24
CA LEU A 117 -21.70 44.46 -4.22
C LEU A 117 -22.49 45.66 -4.78
N ALA A 118 -23.22 45.44 -5.87
CA ALA A 118 -24.13 46.44 -6.44
C ALA A 118 -25.30 46.76 -5.48
N ALA A 119 -25.86 45.75 -4.83
CA ALA A 119 -26.92 45.93 -3.84
C ALA A 119 -26.43 46.69 -2.60
N ILE A 120 -25.25 46.33 -2.05
CA ILE A 120 -24.59 47.04 -0.94
C ILE A 120 -24.45 48.52 -1.26
N ARG A 121 -23.97 48.86 -2.47
CA ARG A 121 -23.85 50.26 -2.91
C ARG A 121 -25.20 50.96 -2.91
N ALA A 122 -26.24 50.33 -3.47
CA ALA A 122 -27.58 50.91 -3.53
C ALA A 122 -28.19 51.11 -2.12
N TYR A 123 -28.05 50.14 -1.22
CA TYR A 123 -28.49 50.25 0.17
C TYR A 123 -27.73 51.36 0.91
N ALA A 124 -26.43 51.50 0.68
CA ALA A 124 -25.61 52.54 1.32
C ALA A 124 -26.02 53.94 0.85
N GLU A 125 -26.23 54.12 -0.45
CA GLU A 125 -26.75 55.37 -1.03
C GLU A 125 -28.14 55.73 -0.46
N ASN A 126 -29.04 54.75 -0.36
CA ASN A 126 -30.36 54.95 0.21
C ASN A 126 -30.31 55.24 1.72
N ALA A 127 -29.44 54.57 2.48
CA ALA A 127 -29.24 54.82 3.90
C ALA A 127 -28.79 56.28 4.13
N ARG A 128 -27.82 56.76 3.34
CA ARG A 128 -27.41 58.18 3.37
C ARG A 128 -28.57 59.13 3.07
N ARG A 129 -29.41 58.80 2.09
CA ARG A 129 -30.57 59.60 1.72
C ARG A 129 -31.63 59.63 2.82
N PHE A 130 -31.90 58.49 3.48
CA PHE A 130 -32.84 58.41 4.58
C PHE A 130 -32.34 59.13 5.83
N MET A 131 -31.03 59.07 6.13
CA MET A 131 -30.40 59.86 7.19
C MET A 131 -30.58 61.37 6.95
N ALA A 132 -30.38 61.84 5.72
CA ALA A 132 -30.60 63.25 5.37
C ALA A 132 -32.05 63.71 5.52
N LEU A 133 -33.01 62.78 5.44
CA LEU A 133 -34.45 63.02 5.63
C LEU A 133 -34.92 62.75 7.07
N ALA A 134 -34.00 62.54 8.03
CA ALA A 134 -34.29 62.14 9.41
C ALA A 134 -35.16 60.87 9.55
N ARG A 135 -35.11 59.98 8.55
CA ARG A 135 -35.83 58.69 8.54
C ARG A 135 -34.92 57.57 9.05
N HIS A 136 -34.54 57.65 10.33
CA HIS A 136 -33.53 56.78 10.93
C HIS A 136 -33.87 55.27 10.84
N GLU A 137 -35.13 54.88 11.07
CA GLU A 137 -35.56 53.47 10.97
C GLU A 137 -35.31 52.86 9.58
N LYS A 138 -35.55 53.63 8.50
CA LYS A 138 -35.29 53.15 7.12
C LYS A 138 -33.80 53.13 6.79
N ALA A 139 -33.02 54.03 7.39
CA ALA A 139 -31.58 53.99 7.24
C ALA A 139 -30.99 52.76 7.94
N ASP A 140 -31.47 52.45 9.14
CA ASP A 140 -31.02 51.30 9.93
C ASP A 140 -31.34 49.98 9.22
N ALA A 141 -32.57 49.82 8.71
CA ALA A 141 -32.96 48.64 7.92
C ALA A 141 -32.07 48.44 6.67
N ASN A 142 -31.63 49.52 6.02
CA ASN A 142 -30.69 49.41 4.89
C ASN A 142 -29.28 49.00 5.35
N LEU A 143 -28.84 49.43 6.54
CA LEU A 143 -27.56 49.03 7.11
C LEU A 143 -27.58 47.54 7.50
N GLU A 144 -28.68 47.04 8.07
CA GLU A 144 -28.87 45.60 8.32
C GLU A 144 -28.77 44.80 7.02
N GLN A 145 -29.42 45.25 5.95
CA GLN A 145 -29.32 44.59 4.64
C GLN A 145 -27.88 44.59 4.08
N ILE A 146 -27.08 45.63 4.35
CA ILE A 146 -25.66 45.63 3.99
C ILE A 146 -24.92 44.54 4.78
N VAL A 147 -25.16 44.42 6.09
CA VAL A 147 -24.51 43.40 6.93
C VAL A 147 -24.83 42.00 6.40
N GLU A 148 -26.10 41.68 6.16
CA GLU A 148 -26.52 40.38 5.61
C GLU A 148 -25.85 40.07 4.25
N LEU A 149 -25.77 41.07 3.35
CA LEU A 149 -25.10 40.89 2.06
C LEU A 149 -23.59 40.66 2.21
N THR A 150 -22.94 41.30 3.18
CA THR A 150 -21.51 41.08 3.44
C THR A 150 -21.23 39.69 4.02
N GLU A 151 -22.10 39.18 4.90
CA GLU A 151 -22.01 37.81 5.40
C GLU A 151 -22.15 36.80 4.27
N ARG A 152 -23.14 37.01 3.39
CA ARG A 152 -23.32 36.15 2.21
C ARG A 152 -22.11 36.18 1.27
N MET A 153 -21.47 37.33 1.07
CA MET A 153 -20.23 37.41 0.29
C MET A 153 -19.08 36.63 0.94
N ALA A 154 -18.98 36.66 2.28
CA ALA A 154 -18.00 35.89 3.02
C ALA A 154 -18.20 34.38 2.84
N ASP A 155 -19.45 33.92 2.87
CA ASP A 155 -19.79 32.51 2.62
C ASP A 155 -19.38 32.05 1.21
N ILE A 156 -19.68 32.84 0.17
CA ILE A 156 -19.27 32.54 -1.21
C ILE A 156 -17.74 32.44 -1.31
N SER A 157 -17.02 33.40 -0.70
CA SER A 157 -15.56 33.41 -0.68
C SER A 157 -14.98 32.19 0.04
N ALA A 158 -15.57 31.81 1.18
CA ALA A 158 -15.15 30.64 1.95
C ALA A 158 -15.28 29.34 1.15
N GLN A 159 -16.40 29.18 0.42
CA GLN A 159 -16.62 28.03 -0.45
C GLN A 159 -15.56 27.95 -1.56
N LEU A 160 -15.31 29.05 -2.28
CA LEU A 160 -14.27 29.08 -3.33
C LEU A 160 -12.89 28.71 -2.79
N ARG A 161 -12.55 29.23 -1.61
CA ARG A 161 -11.29 28.95 -0.92
C ARG A 161 -11.20 27.47 -0.50
N GLN A 162 -12.30 26.89 -0.02
CA GLN A 162 -12.36 25.49 0.36
C GLN A 162 -12.18 24.57 -0.85
N PHE A 163 -12.80 24.90 -1.99
CA PHE A 163 -12.66 24.12 -3.22
C PHE A 163 -11.24 24.19 -3.80
N SER A 164 -10.57 25.35 -3.70
CA SER A 164 -9.20 25.56 -4.17
C SER A 164 -8.12 24.91 -3.27
N ARG A 165 -8.45 24.59 -2.01
CA ARG A 165 -7.49 24.06 -1.05
C ARG A 165 -7.00 22.67 -1.46
N LYS A 166 -5.68 22.45 -1.36
CA LYS A 166 -5.04 21.13 -1.56
C LYS A 166 -5.59 20.15 -0.52
N SER A 167 -6.05 19.00 -0.98
CA SER A 167 -6.57 17.95 -0.09
C SER A 167 -5.45 17.47 0.84
N SER A 168 -5.70 17.43 2.15
CA SER A 168 -4.74 16.86 3.12
C SER A 168 -4.80 15.33 3.09
N GLU A 169 -3.65 14.68 3.29
CA GLU A 169 -3.52 13.21 3.35
C GLU A 169 -4.26 12.56 4.54
N ARG A 170 -4.79 13.36 5.46
CA ARG A 170 -5.51 12.86 6.63
C ARG A 170 -6.87 12.32 6.20
N GLN A 171 -7.10 11.03 6.44
CA GLN A 171 -8.43 10.43 6.27
C GLN A 171 -9.38 11.08 7.27
N GLU A 172 -10.33 11.85 6.76
CA GLU A 172 -11.41 12.42 7.55
C GLU A 172 -12.69 11.64 7.28
N THR A 173 -13.55 11.58 8.30
CA THR A 173 -14.88 10.98 8.16
C THR A 173 -15.79 12.06 7.63
N ILE A 174 -16.24 11.90 6.38
CA ILE A 174 -16.98 12.94 5.66
C ILE A 174 -18.42 12.47 5.44
N SER A 175 -19.38 13.35 5.69
CA SER A 175 -20.78 13.12 5.35
C SER A 175 -20.97 13.27 3.84
N VAL A 176 -21.49 12.23 3.20
CA VAL A 176 -21.78 12.25 1.75
C VAL A 176 -22.86 13.29 1.44
N GLN A 177 -23.88 13.37 2.29
CA GLN A 177 -24.94 14.37 2.15
C GLN A 177 -24.39 15.79 2.15
N ALA A 178 -23.51 16.12 3.11
CA ALA A 178 -22.89 17.45 3.18
C ALA A 178 -22.05 17.80 1.94
N CYS A 179 -21.35 16.81 1.35
CA CYS A 179 -20.61 17.01 0.11
C CYS A 179 -21.53 17.30 -1.09
N ILE A 180 -22.64 16.55 -1.21
CA ILE A 180 -23.61 16.77 -2.29
C ILE A 180 -24.28 18.12 -2.13
N ASP A 181 -24.72 18.49 -0.92
CA ASP A 181 -25.32 19.80 -0.66
C ASP A 181 -24.38 20.95 -1.00
N TYR A 182 -23.09 20.78 -0.71
CA TYR A 182 -22.07 21.76 -1.05
C TYR A 182 -21.91 21.88 -2.58
N ALA A 183 -21.83 20.75 -3.29
CA ALA A 183 -21.75 20.75 -4.75
C ALA A 183 -23.00 21.39 -5.38
N LEU A 184 -24.20 21.07 -4.88
CA LEU A 184 -25.45 21.64 -5.37
C LEU A 184 -25.52 23.16 -5.14
N ARG A 185 -24.97 23.67 -4.03
CA ARG A 185 -24.83 25.10 -3.78
C ARG A 185 -23.95 25.78 -4.83
N LEU A 186 -22.82 25.17 -5.20
CA LEU A 186 -21.94 25.71 -6.24
C LEU A 186 -22.61 25.81 -7.62
N PHE A 187 -23.58 24.93 -7.92
CA PHE A 187 -24.30 24.92 -9.19
C PHE A 187 -25.67 25.61 -9.14
N GLN A 188 -26.02 26.26 -8.03
CA GLN A 188 -27.37 26.75 -7.78
C GLN A 188 -27.87 27.72 -8.86
N SER A 189 -27.02 28.62 -9.38
CA SER A 189 -27.44 29.54 -10.45
C SER A 189 -27.81 28.82 -11.74
N ARG A 190 -26.98 27.86 -12.18
CA ARG A 190 -27.26 27.06 -13.38
C ARG A 190 -28.48 26.17 -13.24
N ILE A 191 -28.70 25.61 -12.04
CA ILE A 191 -29.89 24.80 -11.74
C ILE A 191 -31.16 25.64 -11.90
N ARG A 192 -31.15 26.88 -11.37
CA ARG A 192 -32.28 27.81 -11.51
C ARG A 192 -32.48 28.27 -12.95
N GLU A 193 -31.43 28.68 -13.64
CA GLU A 193 -31.50 29.15 -15.04
C GLU A 193 -32.01 28.05 -15.97
N GLY A 194 -31.66 26.79 -15.71
CA GLY A 194 -32.09 25.64 -16.49
C GLY A 194 -33.45 25.06 -16.09
N ASN A 195 -34.16 25.63 -15.11
CA ASN A 195 -35.38 25.04 -14.53
C ASN A 195 -35.22 23.55 -14.15
N ILE A 196 -34.07 23.18 -13.60
CA ILE A 196 -33.74 21.80 -13.29
C ILE A 196 -34.33 21.42 -11.93
N THR A 197 -35.14 20.37 -11.89
CA THR A 197 -35.66 19.80 -10.64
C THR A 197 -34.69 18.75 -10.11
N ILE A 198 -34.23 18.91 -8.87
CA ILE A 198 -33.35 17.94 -8.21
C ILE A 198 -34.18 17.12 -7.22
N ILE A 199 -34.16 15.80 -7.39
CA ILE A 199 -34.77 14.85 -6.46
C ILE A 199 -33.65 14.20 -5.66
N GLN A 200 -33.63 14.43 -4.35
CA GLN A 200 -32.69 13.79 -3.44
C GLN A 200 -33.41 12.67 -2.70
N ASN A 201 -32.87 11.45 -2.74
CA ASN A 201 -33.41 10.30 -2.02
C ASN A 201 -32.31 9.75 -1.10
N TRP A 202 -32.33 10.17 0.16
CA TRP A 202 -31.35 9.78 1.17
C TRP A 202 -31.94 8.74 2.12
N PRO A 203 -31.15 7.77 2.61
CA PRO A 203 -31.54 6.98 3.77
C PRO A 203 -31.64 7.86 5.02
N ASP A 204 -32.46 7.47 5.99
CA ASP A 204 -32.67 8.22 7.25
C ASP A 204 -31.38 8.38 8.08
N GLU A 205 -30.39 7.52 7.86
CA GLU A 205 -29.08 7.61 8.49
C GLU A 205 -28.08 8.44 7.66
N THR A 206 -27.28 9.26 8.36
CA THR A 206 -26.20 10.02 7.70
C THR A 206 -25.12 9.06 7.20
N LEU A 207 -24.80 9.14 5.91
CA LEU A 207 -23.81 8.27 5.29
C LEU A 207 -22.43 8.88 5.49
N TRP A 208 -21.61 8.20 6.29
CA TRP A 208 -20.24 8.59 6.56
C TRP A 208 -19.27 7.73 5.76
N VAL A 209 -18.37 8.38 5.03
CA VAL A 209 -17.32 7.67 4.29
C VAL A 209 -15.95 8.13 4.81
N LYS A 210 -15.09 7.15 5.10
CA LYS A 210 -13.65 7.41 5.25
C LYS A 210 -13.06 7.62 3.86
N ALA A 211 -12.89 8.87 3.47
CA ALA A 211 -12.34 9.21 2.17
C ALA A 211 -11.09 10.06 2.34
N THR A 212 -9.99 9.63 1.71
CA THR A 212 -9.01 10.57 1.17
C THR A 212 -9.52 11.00 -0.21
N TRP A 213 -9.39 12.28 -0.57
CA TRP A 213 -9.87 12.79 -1.87
C TRP A 213 -9.28 11.99 -3.06
N SER A 214 -8.10 11.39 -2.88
CA SER A 214 -7.42 10.50 -3.85
C SER A 214 -7.92 9.04 -3.88
N ALA A 215 -8.80 8.61 -2.98
CA ALA A 215 -9.27 7.21 -2.89
C ALA A 215 -10.47 6.88 -3.80
N TRP A 216 -11.21 7.89 -4.28
CA TRP A 216 -12.41 7.70 -5.11
C TRP A 216 -12.13 7.34 -6.57
N ASN A 217 -10.88 7.44 -7.04
CA ASN A 217 -10.53 7.18 -8.45
C ASN A 217 -10.19 5.71 -8.77
N ARG A 218 -10.40 4.77 -7.83
CA ARG A 218 -10.07 3.33 -8.03
C ARG A 218 -11.28 2.43 -8.33
N SER A 219 -12.51 2.94 -8.27
CA SER A 219 -13.72 2.08 -8.37
C SER A 219 -14.50 2.15 -9.67
N TRP A 220 -14.04 2.88 -10.69
CA TRP A 220 -14.75 3.01 -11.99
C TRP A 220 -14.01 2.36 -13.18
N LEU A 221 -13.07 1.45 -12.92
CA LEU A 221 -12.32 0.70 -13.96
C LEU A 221 -12.50 -0.83 -13.86
N ILE A 222 -13.71 -1.29 -13.53
CA ILE A 222 -14.15 -2.66 -13.82
C ILE A 222 -15.43 -2.58 -14.63
#